data_AF-A0A358HN39-F1
#
_entry.id   AF-A0A358HN39-F1
#
_cell.length_a   1.000
_cell.length_b   1.000
_cell.length_c   1.000
_cell.angle_alpha   90.00
_cell.angle_beta   90.00
_cell.angle_gamma   90.00
#
_symmetry.space_group_name_H-M   'P 1'
#
loop_
_entity.id
_entity.type
_entity.pdbx_description
1 polymer ?
#
loop_
_entity_poly.entity_id
_entity_poly.type
_entity_poly.pdbx_seq_one_letter_code
_entity_poly.pdbx_strand_id
1 'polypeptide(L)' 'WGERWFMLPNPSYGSWESAAFGNDWKKSPEARRQDKLDSMSPWAGPAE' A
#
# COMPACT_ATOMS: atom_id res chain seq x y z
N TRP A 1 17.31 -2.06 12.09
CA TRP A 1 17.04 -3.25 11.26
C TRP A 1 18.35 -3.95 10.94
N GLY A 2 18.36 -5.25 10.66
CA GLY A 2 19.53 -6.01 10.19
C GLY A 2 20.47 -6.61 11.26
N GLU A 3 20.24 -6.34 12.55
CA GLU A 3 21.07 -6.91 13.64
C GLU A 3 20.22 -7.52 14.75
N ARG A 4 19.25 -6.76 15.28
CA ARG A 4 18.26 -7.24 16.26
C ARG A 4 16.89 -7.54 15.66
N TRP A 5 16.62 -6.95 14.50
CA TRP A 5 15.33 -7.03 13.80
C TRP A 5 15.58 -7.21 12.32
N PHE A 6 15.32 -8.42 11.82
CA PHE A 6 15.50 -8.78 10.41
C PHE A 6 14.17 -8.63 9.67
N MET A 7 14.20 -7.95 8.53
CA MET A 7 13.07 -7.88 7.60
C MET A 7 13.25 -8.91 6.51
N LEU A 8 12.19 -9.68 6.27
CA LEU A 8 12.07 -10.53 5.10
C LEU A 8 11.09 -9.88 4.12
N PRO A 9 11.36 -9.93 2.80
CA PRO A 9 10.44 -9.39 1.82
C PRO A 9 9.13 -10.20 1.80
N ASN A 10 8.00 -9.51 1.90
CA ASN A 10 6.66 -10.07 1.69
C ASN A 10 5.79 -9.06 0.93
N PRO A 11 5.89 -9.02 -0.40
CA PRO A 11 5.12 -8.09 -1.23
C PRO A 11 3.67 -8.53 -1.44
N SER A 12 3.30 -9.75 -1.02
CA SER A 12 1.99 -10.33 -1.32
C SER A 12 0.93 -9.94 -0.30
N TYR A 13 1.29 -9.80 0.98
CA TYR A 13 0.35 -9.49 2.06
C TYR A 13 1.04 -8.89 3.29
N GLY A 14 0.25 -8.33 4.19
CA GLY A 14 0.70 -7.81 5.48
C GLY A 14 -0.09 -6.57 5.90
N SER A 15 0.17 -6.06 7.11
CA SER A 15 -0.50 -4.83 7.59
C SER A 15 -0.22 -3.59 6.74
N TRP A 16 0.84 -3.62 5.93
CA TRP A 16 1.13 -2.58 4.95
C TRP A 16 0.02 -2.44 3.90
N GLU A 17 -0.71 -3.53 3.58
CA GLU A 17 -1.81 -3.49 2.61
C GLU A 17 -2.98 -2.64 3.13
N SER A 18 -3.34 -2.83 4.40
CA SER A 18 -4.48 -2.16 5.02
C SER A 18 -4.22 -0.72 5.40
N ALA A 19 -2.94 -0.35 5.55
CA ALA A 19 -2.51 1.03 5.76
C ALA A 19 -3.03 1.96 4.65
N ALA A 20 -3.11 1.48 3.40
CA ALA A 20 -3.56 2.28 2.26
C ALA A 20 -5.05 2.69 2.30
N PHE A 21 -5.90 1.97 3.04
CA PHE A 21 -7.33 2.31 3.21
C PHE A 21 -7.71 2.63 4.66
N GLY A 22 -6.72 2.96 5.50
CA GLY A 22 -6.93 3.36 6.90
C GLY A 22 -7.33 2.21 7.82
N ASN A 23 -7.01 0.96 7.47
CA ASN A 23 -7.44 -0.25 8.18
C ASN A 23 -8.96 -0.43 8.28
N ASP A 24 -9.74 0.27 7.46
CA ASP A 24 -11.20 0.13 7.44
C ASP A 24 -11.64 -1.08 6.62
N TRP A 25 -11.71 -2.22 7.29
CA TRP A 25 -12.19 -3.48 6.73
C TRP A 25 -13.71 -3.53 6.51
N LYS A 26 -14.46 -2.47 6.84
CA LYS A 26 -15.90 -2.40 6.52
C LYS A 26 -16.15 -1.92 5.09
N LYS A 27 -15.17 -1.26 4.45
CA LYS A 27 -15.22 -0.87 3.03
C LYS A 27 -15.42 -2.09 2.13
N SER A 28 -16.11 -1.91 1.00
CA SER A 28 -16.17 -2.95 -0.02
C SER A 28 -14.78 -3.21 -0.63
N PRO A 29 -14.53 -4.39 -1.22
CA PRO A 29 -13.25 -4.68 -1.89
C PRO A 29 -12.87 -3.63 -2.94
N GLU A 30 -13.85 -3.11 -3.69
CA GLU A 30 -13.66 -2.12 -4.75
C GLU A 30 -13.22 -0.77 -4.18
N ALA A 31 -13.85 -0.33 -3.08
CA ALA A 31 -13.47 0.90 -2.39
C ALA A 31 -12.04 0.80 -1.83
N ARG A 32 -11.67 -0.33 -1.23
CA ARG A 32 -10.29 -0.57 -0.76
C ARG A 32 -9.29 -0.54 -1.91
N ARG A 33 -9.65 -1.09 -3.08
CA ARG A 33 -8.81 -1.05 -4.27
C ARG A 33 -8.63 0.37 -4.78
N GLN A 34 -9.69 1.17 -4.77
CA GLN A 34 -9.61 2.57 -5.18
C GLN A 34 -8.71 3.38 -4.25
N ASP A 35 -8.89 3.27 -2.93
CA ASP A 35 -8.03 3.94 -1.95
C ASP A 35 -6.54 3.59 -2.15
N LYS A 36 -6.24 2.33 -2.46
CA LYS A 36 -4.86 1.90 -2.78
C LYS A 36 -4.32 2.61 -4.02
N LEU A 37 -5.10 2.72 -5.08
CA LEU A 37 -4.70 3.45 -6.30
C LEU A 37 -4.50 4.94 -6.02
N ASP A 38 -5.40 5.55 -5.26
CA ASP A 38 -5.34 6.97 -4.91
C ASP A 38 -4.13 7.30 -4.02
N SER A 39 -3.62 6.32 -3.26
CA SER A 39 -2.40 6.47 -2.47
C SER A 39 -1.10 6.49 -3.29
N MET A 40 -1.17 6.13 -4.58
CA MET A 40 0.00 6.08 -5.44
C MET A 40 0.37 7.49 -5.94
N SER A 41 1.67 7.74 -6.07
CA SER A 41 2.21 8.94 -6.74
C SER A 41 2.76 8.52 -8.11
N PRO A 42 1.91 8.43 -9.15
CA PRO A 42 2.38 8.07 -10.47
C PRO A 42 3.26 9.17 -11.07
N TRP A 43 4.24 8.77 -11.86
CA TRP A 43 5.05 9.71 -12.62
C TRP A 43 4.19 10.42 -13.67
N ALA A 44 4.27 11.76 -13.74
CA ALA A 44 3.45 12.59 -14.62
C ALA A 44 3.91 12.61 -16.10
N GLY A 45 4.99 11.90 -16.43
CA GLY A 45 5.64 12.00 -17.74
C GLY A 45 6.66 13.15 -17.81
N PRO A 46 7.41 13.26 -18.92
CA PRO A 46 8.28 14.40 -19.16
C PRO A 46 7.43 15.66 -19.41
N ALA A 47 7.91 16.82 -18.96
CA ALA A 47 7.35 18.10 -19.39
C ALA A 47 7.77 18.35 -20.84
N GLU A 48 6.79 18.58 -21.73
CA GLU A 48 7.04 19.04 -23.11
C GLU A 48 7.64 20.45 -23.14
#